data_AF-A0A386PN63-F1
#
_entry.id   AF-A0A386PN63-F1
#
_cell.length_a   1.000
_cell.length_b   1.000
_cell.length_c   1.000
_cell.angle_alpha   90.00
_cell.angle_beta   90.00
_cell.angle_gamma   90.00
#
_symmetry.space_group_name_H-M   'P 1'
#
loop_
_entity.id
_entity.type
_entity.pdbx_description
1 polymer ?
#
loop_
_entity_poly.entity_id
_entity_poly.type
_entity_poly.pdbx_seq_one_letter_code
_entity_poly.pdbx_strand_id
1 'polypeptide(L)'
;MKKKIIVILMLMLCLNSIFANSTSTARSKFGVGFLLPFPIVLELNIGNVDIDFGLYSGANNLFKDWKTLFLAVDYIFYTYTFPGAANILDFAVGGGAYGTIWFSRWSDNQANSGPMSIGARLPLLLNLAVSRQRFDLFLKVAPGLGLNIWSQGVGFRWEVFAGIGFRFWIV
;
A
#
# COMPACT_ATOMS: atom_id res chain seq x y z
N MET A 1 -13.44 -38.20 -1.89
CA MET A 1 -12.57 -38.00 -0.70
C MET A 1 -11.12 -37.67 -1.06
N LYS A 2 -10.47 -38.38 -2.00
CA LYS A 2 -9.04 -38.16 -2.37
C LYS A 2 -8.68 -36.71 -2.75
N LYS A 3 -9.51 -36.01 -3.53
CA LYS A 3 -9.26 -34.60 -3.91
C LYS A 3 -9.25 -33.63 -2.72
N LYS A 4 -10.13 -33.82 -1.73
CA LYS A 4 -10.19 -32.97 -0.52
C LYS A 4 -8.95 -33.20 0.36
N ILE A 5 -8.48 -34.43 0.46
CA ILE A 5 -7.27 -34.79 1.21
C ILE A 5 -6.02 -34.20 0.57
N ILE A 6 -5.92 -34.20 -0.77
CA ILE A 6 -4.79 -33.57 -1.49
C ILE A 6 -4.77 -32.06 -1.28
N VAL A 7 -5.92 -31.39 -1.30
CA VAL A 7 -6.00 -29.94 -1.01
C VAL A 7 -5.59 -29.64 0.42
N ILE A 8 -6.03 -30.45 1.40
CA ILE A 8 -5.62 -30.30 2.81
C ILE A 8 -4.13 -30.58 3.00
N LEU A 9 -3.58 -31.58 2.31
CA LEU A 9 -2.15 -31.90 2.34
C LEU A 9 -1.31 -30.79 1.70
N MET A 10 -1.76 -30.21 0.58
CA MET A 10 -1.13 -29.04 -0.04
C MET A 10 -1.22 -27.82 0.89
N LEU A 11 -2.37 -27.60 1.55
CA LEU A 11 -2.52 -26.53 2.54
C LEU A 11 -1.56 -26.73 3.73
N MET A 12 -1.44 -27.96 4.24
CA MET A 12 -0.51 -28.31 5.32
C MET A 12 0.97 -28.24 4.90
N LEU A 13 1.31 -28.60 3.66
CA LEU A 13 2.66 -28.46 3.11
C LEU A 13 3.03 -26.99 2.87
N CYS A 14 2.07 -26.15 2.46
CA CYS A 14 2.24 -24.70 2.46
C CYS A 14 2.49 -24.20 3.89
N LEU A 15 1.70 -24.62 4.88
CA LEU A 15 1.86 -24.19 6.29
C LEU A 15 3.21 -24.57 6.91
N ASN A 16 3.83 -25.68 6.50
CA ASN A 16 5.11 -26.15 7.07
C ASN A 16 6.37 -25.44 6.52
N SER A 17 6.26 -24.64 5.46
CA SER A 17 7.38 -23.86 4.89
C SER A 17 7.32 -22.36 5.22
N ILE A 18 6.38 -21.98 6.10
CA ILE A 18 5.98 -20.60 6.37
C ILE A 18 6.58 -20.04 7.68
N PHE A 19 7.20 -20.89 8.51
CA PHE A 19 7.65 -20.44 9.83
C PHE A 19 8.95 -19.64 9.81
N ALA A 20 8.86 -18.52 10.50
CA ALA A 20 9.86 -17.50 10.59
C ALA A 20 10.99 -17.83 11.60
N ASN A 21 12.14 -18.37 11.15
CA ASN A 21 13.46 -18.22 11.81
C ASN A 21 14.71 -17.64 11.01
N SER A 22 14.79 -16.34 10.68
CA SER A 22 15.71 -15.63 9.76
C SER A 22 15.63 -14.17 10.14
N THR A 23 16.79 -13.56 10.26
CA THR A 23 17.01 -12.20 10.77
C THR A 23 16.97 -11.13 9.67
N SER A 24 16.71 -11.52 8.42
CA SER A 24 16.80 -10.63 7.25
C SER A 24 15.43 -10.23 6.72
N THR A 25 15.17 -8.91 6.70
CA THR A 25 13.97 -8.29 6.13
C THR A 25 13.91 -8.49 4.61
N ALA A 26 12.71 -8.68 4.05
CA ALA A 26 12.48 -8.70 2.59
C ALA A 26 12.68 -7.33 1.93
N ARG A 27 12.57 -6.27 2.74
CA ARG A 27 12.84 -4.88 2.36
C ARG A 27 14.22 -4.76 1.70
N SER A 28 14.34 -3.91 0.69
CA SER A 28 15.48 -3.83 -0.26
C SER A 28 15.39 -4.75 -1.48
N LYS A 29 14.33 -5.56 -1.63
CA LYS A 29 14.08 -6.38 -2.83
C LYS A 29 12.99 -5.78 -3.72
N PHE A 30 12.76 -6.39 -4.88
CA PHE A 30 11.60 -6.08 -5.70
C PHE A 30 10.35 -6.78 -5.13
N GLY A 31 9.24 -6.05 -5.04
CA GLY A 31 7.98 -6.60 -4.58
C GLY A 31 6.77 -5.99 -5.28
N VAL A 32 5.67 -6.74 -5.30
CA VAL A 32 4.38 -6.30 -5.85
C VAL A 32 3.30 -6.65 -4.84
N GLY A 33 2.49 -5.67 -4.49
CA GLY A 33 1.40 -5.85 -3.55
C GLY A 33 0.14 -5.11 -3.95
N PHE A 34 -0.90 -5.36 -3.18
CA PHE A 34 -2.14 -4.60 -3.23
C PHE A 34 -2.41 -4.03 -1.86
N LEU A 35 -2.87 -2.79 -1.79
CA LEU A 35 -3.30 -2.12 -0.57
C LEU A 35 -4.77 -1.75 -0.73
N LEU A 36 -5.56 -1.99 0.32
CA LEU A 36 -6.99 -1.77 0.36
C LEU A 36 -7.38 -1.26 1.77
N PRO A 37 -8.51 -0.56 1.95
CA PRO A 37 -9.37 -0.01 0.92
C PRO A 37 -9.10 1.47 0.58
N PHE A 38 -8.28 2.21 1.36
CA PHE A 38 -8.16 3.67 1.23
C PHE A 38 -6.70 4.16 1.15
N PRO A 39 -6.03 4.10 -0.01
CA PRO A 39 -6.56 3.85 -1.35
C PRO A 39 -6.58 2.36 -1.75
N ILE A 40 -7.16 2.08 -2.91
CA ILE A 40 -7.06 0.79 -3.61
C ILE A 40 -5.93 0.92 -4.63
N VAL A 41 -4.76 0.38 -4.30
CA VAL A 41 -3.56 0.57 -5.11
C VAL A 41 -2.84 -0.74 -5.37
N LEU A 42 -2.22 -0.79 -6.54
CA LEU A 42 -1.09 -1.64 -6.80
C LEU A 42 0.14 -0.95 -6.19
N GLU A 43 0.82 -1.63 -5.28
CA GLU A 43 2.09 -1.18 -4.69
C GLU A 43 3.25 -1.92 -5.37
N LEU A 44 4.18 -1.18 -5.96
CA LEU A 44 5.44 -1.68 -6.47
C LEU A 44 6.56 -1.27 -5.52
N ASN A 45 7.37 -2.23 -5.09
CA ASN A 45 8.49 -2.01 -4.20
C ASN A 45 9.77 -2.22 -5.00
N ILE A 46 10.68 -1.24 -5.00
CA ILE A 46 12.01 -1.33 -5.61
C ILE A 46 13.02 -0.86 -4.57
N GLY A 47 13.66 -1.81 -3.89
CA GLY A 47 14.59 -1.47 -2.84
C GLY A 47 13.86 -0.91 -1.61
N ASN A 48 14.10 0.36 -1.31
CA ASN A 48 13.45 1.13 -0.26
C ASN A 48 12.41 2.13 -0.80
N VAL A 49 12.09 2.05 -2.10
CA VAL A 49 11.10 2.91 -2.76
C VAL A 49 9.81 2.13 -2.94
N ASP A 50 8.70 2.69 -2.45
CA ASP A 50 7.36 2.18 -2.70
C ASP A 50 6.64 3.11 -3.68
N ILE A 51 6.07 2.55 -4.74
CA ILE A 51 5.27 3.26 -5.75
C ILE A 51 3.85 2.71 -5.66
N ASP A 52 2.92 3.55 -5.21
CA ASP A 52 1.51 3.23 -5.12
C ASP A 52 0.78 3.85 -6.32
N PHE A 53 0.06 3.05 -7.10
CA PHE A 53 -0.81 3.55 -8.15
C PHE A 53 -2.19 2.90 -8.09
N GLY A 54 -3.25 3.70 -8.18
CA GLY A 54 -4.60 3.18 -8.22
C GLY A 54 -5.67 4.24 -7.98
N LEU A 55 -6.69 3.86 -7.20
CA LEU A 55 -7.88 4.65 -6.96
C LEU A 55 -7.96 5.08 -5.50
N TYR A 56 -8.21 6.36 -5.30
CA TYR A 56 -8.42 6.94 -3.99
C TYR A 56 -9.87 7.38 -3.85
N SER A 57 -10.52 6.91 -2.78
CA SER A 57 -11.77 7.47 -2.32
C SER A 57 -11.46 8.07 -0.96
N GLY A 58 -11.34 9.39 -0.90
CA GLY A 58 -10.94 10.05 0.35
C GLY A 58 -11.88 9.73 1.50
N ALA A 59 -11.38 9.93 2.73
CA ALA A 59 -12.08 9.52 3.96
C ALA A 59 -13.52 10.07 4.09
N ASN A 60 -13.85 11.16 3.38
CA ASN A 60 -15.17 11.78 3.38
C ASN A 60 -16.14 11.21 2.32
N ASN A 61 -15.64 10.46 1.32
CA ASN A 61 -16.41 9.95 0.18
C ASN A 61 -16.35 8.42 0.04
N LEU A 62 -16.07 7.73 1.14
CA LEU A 62 -15.93 6.27 1.23
C LEU A 62 -17.03 5.54 0.43
N PHE A 63 -16.61 4.74 -0.55
CA PHE A 63 -17.45 3.88 -1.38
C PHE A 63 -18.47 4.59 -2.30
N LYS A 64 -18.47 5.93 -2.36
CA LYS A 64 -19.40 6.68 -3.21
C LYS A 64 -18.81 7.06 -4.56
N ASP A 65 -17.51 7.40 -4.59
CA ASP A 65 -16.85 7.87 -5.81
C ASP A 65 -15.45 7.26 -5.96
N TRP A 66 -15.29 6.38 -6.95
CA TRP A 66 -14.04 5.75 -7.38
C TRP A 66 -13.39 6.53 -8.53
N LYS A 67 -13.42 7.86 -8.43
CA LYS A 67 -13.17 8.75 -9.56
C LYS A 67 -11.82 9.47 -9.49
N THR A 68 -11.05 9.21 -8.44
CA THR A 68 -9.78 9.89 -8.22
C THR A 68 -8.64 8.92 -8.46
N LEU A 69 -7.85 9.19 -9.50
CA LEU A 69 -6.57 8.51 -9.69
C LEU A 69 -5.62 8.97 -8.60
N PHE A 70 -4.86 8.03 -8.08
CA PHE A 70 -3.89 8.22 -7.02
C PHE A 70 -2.55 7.66 -7.45
N LEU A 71 -1.52 8.46 -7.26
CA LEU A 71 -0.13 8.05 -7.39
C LEU A 71 0.62 8.54 -6.16
N ALA A 72 1.48 7.70 -5.61
CA ALA A 72 2.43 8.15 -4.61
C ALA A 72 3.74 7.40 -4.70
N VAL A 73 4.80 8.08 -4.26
CA VAL A 73 6.16 7.57 -4.23
C VAL A 73 6.72 7.84 -2.84
N ASP A 74 7.09 6.77 -2.14
CA ASP A 74 7.63 6.80 -0.79
C ASP A 74 9.07 6.29 -0.79
N TYR A 75 9.93 6.95 -0.02
CA TYR A 75 11.24 6.44 0.33
C TYR A 75 11.30 6.08 1.81
N ILE A 76 11.72 4.85 2.09
CA ILE A 76 11.60 4.26 3.42
C ILE A 76 12.98 4.14 4.02
N PHE A 77 13.27 5.05 4.93
CA PHE A 77 14.62 5.27 5.46
C PHE A 77 14.89 4.53 6.76
N TYR A 78 13.86 3.98 7.43
CA TYR A 78 14.03 3.26 8.67
C TYR A 78 13.13 2.03 8.73
N THR A 79 13.67 0.92 9.25
CA THR A 79 12.94 -0.31 9.51
C THR A 79 13.47 -0.92 10.81
N TYR A 80 12.55 -1.32 11.68
CA TYR A 80 12.82 -1.96 12.96
C TYR A 80 12.11 -3.31 13.02
N THR A 81 12.88 -4.38 13.22
CA THR A 81 12.36 -5.74 13.39
C THR A 81 12.18 -6.03 14.88
N PHE A 82 10.96 -6.43 15.28
CA PHE A 82 10.67 -6.74 16.69
C PHE A 82 11.22 -8.13 17.08
N PRO A 83 12.20 -8.21 17.99
CA PRO A 83 12.81 -9.49 18.38
C PRO A 83 11.83 -10.39 19.16
N GLY A 84 10.91 -9.80 19.92
CA GLY A 84 9.93 -10.52 20.74
C GLY A 84 8.85 -11.27 19.96
N ALA A 85 8.71 -11.01 18.65
CA ALA A 85 7.72 -11.64 17.77
C ALA A 85 8.37 -12.65 16.81
N ALA A 86 9.42 -13.37 17.23
CA ALA A 86 10.17 -14.26 16.35
C ALA A 86 10.66 -13.60 15.04
N ASN A 87 10.90 -12.28 15.06
CA ASN A 87 11.26 -11.49 13.88
C ASN A 87 10.24 -11.58 12.72
N ILE A 88 8.94 -11.69 13.04
CA ILE A 88 7.85 -11.66 12.03
C ILE A 88 7.28 -10.27 11.81
N LEU A 89 7.51 -9.37 12.76
CA LEU A 89 6.92 -8.04 12.77
C LEU A 89 8.00 -7.01 12.49
N ASP A 90 7.80 -6.22 11.44
CA ASP A 90 8.66 -5.10 11.08
C ASP A 90 7.86 -3.81 11.10
N PHE A 91 8.37 -2.79 11.80
CA PHE A 91 7.87 -1.43 11.69
C PHE A 91 8.79 -0.62 10.78
N ALA A 92 8.23 0.10 9.82
CA ALA A 92 9.00 0.97 8.92
C ALA A 92 8.41 2.36 8.85
N VAL A 93 9.29 3.35 8.67
CA VAL A 93 8.91 4.75 8.44
C VAL A 93 9.68 5.31 7.25
N GLY A 94 9.00 6.18 6.50
CA GLY A 94 9.56 6.85 5.35
C GLY A 94 9.05 8.28 5.19
N GLY A 95 9.39 8.87 4.05
CA GLY A 95 8.86 10.14 3.57
C GLY A 95 8.53 10.00 2.08
N GLY A 96 7.44 10.61 1.65
CA GLY A 96 6.99 10.47 0.26
C GLY A 96 6.21 11.66 -0.25
N ALA A 97 5.87 11.59 -1.53
CA ALA A 97 5.00 12.53 -2.20
C ALA A 97 3.80 11.78 -2.80
N TYR A 98 2.67 12.47 -2.89
CA TYR A 98 1.48 11.95 -3.52
C TYR A 98 0.86 12.96 -4.48
N GLY A 99 0.12 12.44 -5.45
CA GLY A 99 -0.71 13.17 -6.37
C GLY A 99 -2.07 12.52 -6.52
N THR A 100 -3.12 13.33 -6.59
CA THR A 100 -4.47 12.88 -6.93
C THR A 100 -5.03 13.69 -8.08
N ILE A 101 -5.77 13.03 -8.97
CA ILE A 101 -6.50 13.69 -10.06
C ILE A 101 -7.94 13.18 -10.03
N TRP A 102 -8.90 14.07 -9.77
CA TRP A 102 -10.31 13.72 -9.81
C TRP A 102 -10.85 13.83 -11.25
N PHE A 103 -11.47 12.76 -11.76
CA PHE A 103 -12.20 12.78 -13.02
C PHE A 103 -13.69 12.98 -12.75
N SER A 104 -14.23 14.16 -13.10
CA SER A 104 -15.67 14.40 -12.98
C SER A 104 -16.37 13.78 -14.21
N ARG A 105 -17.18 12.75 -13.98
CA ARG A 105 -18.04 12.04 -14.95
C ARG A 105 -17.31 11.33 -16.11
N TRP A 106 -17.27 10.00 -16.04
CA TRP A 106 -17.08 9.13 -17.22
C TRP A 106 -18.42 8.87 -17.95
N SER A 107 -19.30 9.87 -17.98
CA SER A 107 -20.60 9.82 -18.66
C SER A 107 -20.62 10.98 -19.64
N ASP A 108 -20.77 10.63 -20.92
CA ASP A 108 -20.98 11.53 -22.06
C ASP A 108 -19.74 12.37 -22.49
N ASN A 109 -18.81 11.72 -23.18
CA ASN A 109 -17.87 12.26 -24.18
C ASN A 109 -17.03 13.53 -23.87
N GLN A 110 -17.01 14.04 -22.64
CA GLN A 110 -16.13 15.13 -22.22
C GLN A 110 -15.48 14.81 -20.87
N ALA A 111 -14.18 14.53 -20.88
CA ALA A 111 -13.38 14.41 -19.68
C ALA A 111 -13.16 15.81 -19.08
N ASN A 112 -14.05 16.24 -18.19
CA ASN A 112 -13.80 17.43 -17.38
C ASN A 112 -12.88 17.05 -16.22
N SER A 113 -11.62 17.50 -16.29
CA SER A 113 -10.65 17.36 -15.21
C SER A 113 -11.15 18.12 -13.98
N GLY A 114 -11.42 17.37 -12.90
CA GLY A 114 -11.71 17.92 -11.59
C GLY A 114 -10.46 18.40 -10.86
N PRO A 115 -10.57 18.75 -9.58
CA PRO A 115 -9.44 19.22 -8.79
C PRO A 115 -8.31 18.18 -8.73
N MET A 116 -7.10 18.71 -8.76
CA MET A 116 -5.85 17.96 -8.60
C MET A 116 -5.28 18.27 -7.22
N SER A 117 -4.79 17.28 -6.49
CA SER A 117 -3.99 17.55 -5.28
C SER A 117 -2.58 17.01 -5.43
N ILE A 118 -1.61 17.74 -4.90
CA ILE A 118 -0.22 17.27 -4.75
C ILE A 118 0.24 17.53 -3.33
N GLY A 119 1.03 16.65 -2.75
CA GLY A 119 1.46 16.82 -1.38
C GLY A 119 2.59 15.90 -0.96
N ALA A 120 3.06 16.12 0.26
CA ALA A 120 3.99 15.24 0.95
C ALA A 120 3.21 14.34 1.92
N ARG A 121 3.72 13.14 2.18
CA ARG A 121 3.17 12.20 3.16
C ARG A 121 4.25 11.49 3.95
N LEU A 122 3.89 11.02 5.14
CA LEU A 122 4.76 10.29 6.05
C LEU A 122 4.29 8.83 6.16
N PRO A 123 4.75 7.90 5.31
CA PRO A 123 4.36 6.49 5.37
C PRO A 123 4.88 5.81 6.64
N LEU A 124 3.97 5.15 7.34
CA LEU A 124 4.19 4.28 8.48
C LEU A 124 3.69 2.89 8.10
N LEU A 125 4.56 1.89 8.13
CA LEU A 125 4.23 0.52 7.76
C LEU A 125 4.44 -0.40 8.95
N LEU A 126 3.49 -1.32 9.15
CA LEU A 126 3.63 -2.46 10.04
C LEU A 126 3.48 -3.72 9.20
N ASN A 127 4.59 -4.41 8.95
CA ASN A 127 4.63 -5.62 8.14
C ASN A 127 4.62 -6.84 9.04
N LEU A 128 3.75 -7.80 8.71
CA LEU A 128 3.69 -9.14 9.25
C LEU A 128 4.19 -10.11 8.17
N ALA A 129 5.41 -10.59 8.33
CA ALA A 129 5.99 -11.60 7.46
C ALA A 129 5.24 -12.93 7.64
N VAL A 130 4.44 -13.30 6.64
CA VAL A 130 3.69 -14.56 6.62
C VAL A 130 4.55 -15.65 6.00
N SER A 131 5.02 -15.49 4.75
CA SER A 131 6.02 -16.38 4.15
C SER A 131 7.33 -15.65 3.99
N ARG A 132 8.36 -16.13 4.69
CA ARG A 132 9.69 -15.51 4.76
C ARG A 132 10.22 -15.02 3.41
N GLN A 133 10.52 -13.72 3.37
CA GLN A 133 11.07 -13.01 2.21
C GLN A 133 10.25 -13.08 0.93
N ARG A 134 9.07 -13.69 0.93
CA ARG A 134 8.26 -13.95 -0.27
C ARG A 134 6.87 -13.35 -0.17
N PHE A 135 6.31 -13.26 1.03
CA PHE A 135 4.96 -12.77 1.25
C PHE A 135 4.81 -12.13 2.63
N ASP A 136 4.28 -10.91 2.67
CA ASP A 136 3.85 -10.26 3.89
C ASP A 136 2.44 -9.69 3.78
N LEU A 137 1.80 -9.57 4.94
CA LEU A 137 0.65 -8.70 5.14
C LEU A 137 1.17 -7.42 5.77
N PHE A 138 0.64 -6.27 5.38
CA PHE A 138 1.11 -5.01 5.95
C PHE A 138 -0.04 -4.05 6.21
N LEU A 139 0.09 -3.27 7.27
CA LEU A 139 -0.73 -2.09 7.52
C LEU A 139 0.09 -0.88 7.12
N LYS A 140 -0.44 -0.02 6.24
CA LYS A 140 0.20 1.23 5.83
C LYS A 140 -0.70 2.38 6.24
N VAL A 141 -0.14 3.35 6.96
CA VAL A 141 -0.78 4.63 7.28
C VAL A 141 0.16 5.75 6.88
N ALA A 142 -0.33 6.69 6.08
CA ALA A 142 0.44 7.82 5.61
C ALA A 142 -0.39 9.11 5.78
N PRO A 143 -0.24 9.85 6.88
CA PRO A 143 -0.74 11.23 6.95
C PRO A 143 -0.02 12.08 5.92
N GLY A 144 -0.78 12.94 5.25
CA GLY A 144 -0.33 13.78 4.16
C GLY A 144 -0.80 15.22 4.28
N LEU A 145 0.05 16.10 3.78
CA LEU A 145 -0.15 17.54 3.67
C LEU A 145 0.01 17.93 2.22
N GLY A 146 -1.02 18.52 1.63
CA GLY A 146 -1.00 18.87 0.21
C GLY A 146 -1.69 20.18 -0.11
N LEU A 147 -1.53 20.53 -1.37
CA LEU A 147 -2.21 21.63 -2.04
C LEU A 147 -3.25 21.03 -2.97
N ASN A 148 -4.50 21.44 -2.81
CA ASN A 148 -5.57 21.14 -3.73
C ASN A 148 -5.71 22.30 -4.71
N ILE A 149 -5.70 22.00 -5.99
CA ILE A 149 -5.69 22.93 -7.12
C ILE A 149 -7.00 22.75 -7.87
N TRP A 150 -7.78 23.81 -7.95
CA TRP A 150 -9.03 23.87 -8.71
C TRP A 150 -9.05 25.12 -9.61
N SER A 151 -10.03 25.21 -10.51
CA SER A 151 -10.14 26.32 -11.48
C SER A 151 -10.27 27.71 -10.85
N GLN A 152 -10.63 27.80 -9.58
CA GLN A 152 -10.84 29.04 -8.84
C GLN A 152 -9.79 29.30 -7.74
N GLY A 153 -8.72 28.49 -7.64
CA GLY A 153 -7.66 28.73 -6.67
C GLY A 153 -6.93 27.49 -6.16
N VAL A 154 -6.07 27.73 -5.17
CA VAL A 154 -5.26 26.73 -4.48
C VAL A 154 -5.57 26.79 -2.98
N GLY A 155 -5.74 25.65 -2.33
CA GLY A 155 -5.97 25.56 -0.89
C GLY A 155 -5.21 24.41 -0.25
N PHE A 156 -4.94 24.53 1.05
CA PHE A 156 -4.32 23.45 1.81
C PHE A 156 -5.31 22.33 2.08
N ARG A 157 -4.81 21.09 2.05
CA ARG A 157 -5.57 19.88 2.32
C ARG A 157 -4.76 18.95 3.19
N TRP A 158 -5.36 18.51 4.29
CA TRP A 158 -4.88 17.40 5.09
C TRP A 158 -5.55 16.11 4.62
N GLU A 159 -4.75 15.06 4.45
CA GLU A 159 -5.22 13.74 4.02
C GLU A 159 -4.60 12.64 4.88
N VAL A 160 -5.30 11.52 4.99
CA VAL A 160 -4.74 10.30 5.59
C VAL A 160 -5.01 9.16 4.62
N PHE A 161 -3.95 8.47 4.23
CA PHE A 161 -4.01 7.24 3.43
C PHE A 161 -3.80 6.08 4.40
N ALA A 162 -4.75 5.15 4.48
CA ALA A 162 -4.66 4.02 5.38
C ALA A 162 -5.24 2.77 4.74
N GLY A 163 -4.48 1.68 4.78
CA GLY A 163 -4.93 0.41 4.24
C GLY A 163 -4.18 -0.78 4.82
N ILE A 164 -4.80 -1.93 4.65
CA ILE A 164 -4.20 -3.25 4.84
C ILE A 164 -3.87 -3.77 3.44
N GLY A 165 -2.64 -4.23 3.28
CA GLY A 165 -2.15 -4.78 2.05
C GLY A 165 -1.56 -6.16 2.23
N PHE A 166 -1.34 -6.79 1.08
CA PHE A 166 -0.59 -8.02 0.97
C PHE A 166 0.42 -7.84 -0.17
N ARG A 167 1.64 -8.32 0.02
CA ARG A 167 2.72 -8.10 -0.93
C ARG A 167 3.56 -9.35 -1.10
N PHE A 168 3.90 -9.60 -2.35
CA PHE A 168 4.80 -10.65 -2.77
C PHE A 168 6.16 -10.07 -3.12
N TRP A 169 7.20 -10.76 -2.71
CA TRP A 169 8.59 -10.37 -2.94
C TRP A 169 9.24 -11.34 -3.91
N ILE A 170 10.00 -10.82 -4.85
CA ILE A 170 10.84 -11.61 -5.75
C ILE A 170 12.23 -11.70 -5.09
N VAL A 171 12.63 -12.94 -4.76
CA VAL A 171 13.89 -13.28 -4.10
C VAL A 171 14.86 -13.92 -5.07
#